data_AF-A0A7Y5E0I6-F1
#
_entry.id   AF-A0A7Y5E0I6-F1
#
_cell.length_a   1.000
_cell.length_b   1.000
_cell.length_c   1.000
_cell.angle_alpha   90.00
_cell.angle_beta   90.00
_cell.angle_gamma   90.00
#
_symmetry.space_group_name_H-M   'P 1'
#
loop_
_entity.id
_entity.type
_entity.pdbx_description
1 polymer ?
#
loop_
_entity_poly.entity_id
_entity_poly.type
_entity_poly.pdbx_seq_one_letter_code
_entity_poly.pdbx_strand_id
1 'polypeptide(L)'
;MTRSIIAVTLSAAALSVTLGQGCRSAGVGDPCVPDAEYDPTFSGFSIKEVNVESKSFQCQTRLCLVNHFRGRVSCAKGQGRDGLGLDGKPCTVPGTETPIVGATVDGKPESASSDPKKLKCVQSQCSKRVPDKAVYCSCRCANVNGKTDDGANYCTCPDGFACEQLVSSTGRGNEGLTGGYCIKTGTKYDANDDPCGDPVAGGLTTCPD
;
A
#
# COMPACT_ATOMS: atom_id res chain seq x y z
N MET A 1 -53.81 -60.97 19.95
CA MET A 1 -53.89 -59.63 19.35
C MET A 1 -52.73 -58.79 19.87
N THR A 2 -51.76 -58.53 18.97
CA THR A 2 -50.93 -57.30 18.85
C THR A 2 -50.16 -56.78 20.07
N ARG A 3 -48.88 -57.14 20.26
CA ARG A 3 -47.62 -56.66 19.62
C ARG A 3 -46.99 -55.46 20.34
N SER A 4 -46.01 -55.79 21.20
CA SER A 4 -44.99 -54.89 21.76
C SER A 4 -44.15 -54.23 20.66
N ILE A 5 -43.91 -52.92 20.76
CA ILE A 5 -42.87 -52.22 19.99
C ILE A 5 -42.11 -51.29 20.95
N ILE A 6 -40.90 -51.70 21.27
CA ILE A 6 -39.88 -50.92 21.98
C ILE A 6 -39.24 -50.00 20.94
N ALA A 7 -39.46 -48.69 21.07
CA ALA A 7 -38.82 -47.70 20.21
C ALA A 7 -37.41 -47.40 20.75
N VAL A 8 -36.40 -48.01 20.14
CA VAL A 8 -34.98 -47.68 20.35
C VAL A 8 -34.68 -46.45 19.50
N THR A 9 -34.65 -45.26 20.11
CA THR A 9 -34.17 -44.04 19.46
C THR A 9 -32.64 -44.04 19.47
N LEU A 10 -32.05 -44.38 18.33
CA LEU A 10 -30.63 -44.17 18.03
C LEU A 10 -30.36 -42.67 17.87
N SER A 11 -29.87 -42.03 18.93
CA SER A 11 -29.29 -40.69 18.88
C SER A 11 -27.93 -40.77 18.17
N ALA A 12 -27.92 -40.51 16.86
CA ALA A 12 -26.70 -40.30 16.09
C ALA A 12 -26.06 -38.97 16.53
N ALA A 13 -25.01 -39.06 17.35
CA ALA A 13 -24.16 -37.93 17.68
C ALA A 13 -23.37 -37.53 16.42
N ALA A 14 -23.86 -36.51 15.71
CA ALA A 14 -23.12 -35.86 14.63
C ALA A 14 -21.94 -35.08 15.25
N LEU A 15 -20.76 -35.70 15.22
CA LEU A 15 -19.51 -35.04 15.57
C LEU A 15 -19.19 -34.01 14.47
N SER A 16 -19.60 -32.76 14.68
CA SER A 16 -19.26 -31.65 13.80
C SER A 16 -17.77 -31.37 13.89
N VAL A 17 -17.00 -31.92 12.96
CA VAL A 17 -15.59 -31.59 12.78
C VAL A 17 -15.51 -30.18 12.19
N THR A 18 -15.32 -29.17 13.04
CA THR A 18 -14.98 -27.81 12.60
C THR A 18 -13.52 -27.77 12.17
N LEU A 19 -13.22 -28.22 10.94
CA LEU A 19 -11.92 -28.02 10.31
C LEU A 19 -11.78 -26.56 9.89
N GLY A 20 -10.87 -25.85 10.56
CA GLY A 20 -10.09 -24.78 9.95
C GLY A 20 -10.85 -23.52 9.52
N GLN A 21 -11.37 -22.75 10.47
CA GLN A 21 -11.24 -21.29 10.31
C GLN A 21 -9.81 -20.92 10.70
N GLY A 22 -8.87 -21.19 9.79
CA GLY A 22 -7.53 -20.64 9.89
C GLY A 22 -7.65 -19.13 10.07
N CYS A 23 -7.00 -18.59 11.10
CA CYS A 23 -6.96 -17.15 11.33
C CYS A 23 -6.68 -16.45 10.01
N ARG A 24 -7.63 -15.62 9.54
CA ARG A 24 -7.33 -14.66 8.47
C ARG A 24 -6.03 -13.97 8.87
N SER A 25 -5.09 -13.81 7.94
CA SER A 25 -3.92 -12.97 8.16
C SER A 25 -4.42 -11.57 8.50
N ALA A 26 -4.62 -11.31 9.80
CA ALA A 26 -5.31 -10.14 10.26
C ALA A 26 -4.43 -8.93 9.95
N GLY A 27 -5.02 -7.96 9.26
CA GLY A 27 -4.37 -6.72 8.87
C GLY A 27 -3.83 -6.63 7.45
N VAL A 28 -3.93 -7.66 6.60
CA VAL A 28 -3.66 -7.47 5.16
C VAL A 28 -4.85 -6.75 4.52
N GLY A 29 -4.58 -5.63 3.84
CA GLY A 29 -5.56 -4.77 3.19
C GLY A 29 -5.96 -3.53 4.00
N ASP A 30 -5.57 -3.44 5.26
CA ASP A 30 -5.86 -2.27 6.10
C ASP A 30 -5.15 -1.03 5.54
N PRO A 31 -5.78 0.16 5.60
CA PRO A 31 -5.14 1.39 5.14
C PRO A 31 -3.93 1.71 6.00
N CYS A 32 -2.85 2.18 5.36
CA CYS A 32 -1.68 2.71 6.06
C CYS A 32 -1.21 4.02 5.41
N VAL A 33 -0.63 4.89 6.23
CA VAL A 33 0.11 6.06 5.79
C VAL A 33 1.60 5.74 5.86
N PRO A 34 2.35 5.75 4.75
CA PRO A 34 3.77 5.48 4.75
C PRO A 34 4.56 6.44 5.65
N ASP A 35 5.58 5.94 6.33
CA ASP A 35 6.39 6.69 7.29
C ASP A 35 7.09 7.90 6.63
N ALA A 36 7.43 7.79 5.35
CA ALA A 36 7.96 8.91 4.56
C ALA A 36 7.05 10.14 4.58
N GLU A 37 5.73 9.98 4.72
CA GLU A 37 4.80 11.12 4.77
C GLU A 37 4.89 11.94 6.06
N TYR A 38 5.54 11.44 7.11
CA TYR A 38 5.78 12.24 8.31
C TYR A 38 6.97 13.20 8.18
N ASP A 39 7.72 13.11 7.08
CA ASP A 39 8.73 14.09 6.70
C ASP A 39 8.08 15.22 5.87
N PRO A 40 8.10 16.49 6.33
CA PRO A 40 7.55 17.62 5.57
C PRO A 40 8.31 17.91 4.27
N THR A 41 9.50 17.32 4.08
CA THR A 41 10.28 17.45 2.85
C THR A 41 9.90 16.39 1.80
N PHE A 42 9.15 15.36 2.17
CA PHE A 42 8.70 14.32 1.25
C PHE A 42 7.54 14.79 0.36
N SER A 43 7.82 14.96 -0.93
CA SER A 43 6.85 15.43 -1.93
C SER A 43 5.92 14.33 -2.46
N GLY A 44 6.22 13.05 -2.20
CA GLY A 44 5.38 11.92 -2.58
C GLY A 44 6.10 10.83 -3.36
N PHE A 45 5.41 9.72 -3.55
CA PHE A 45 5.89 8.54 -4.27
C PHE A 45 5.78 8.70 -5.79
N SER A 46 6.57 7.89 -6.50
CA SER A 46 6.54 7.77 -7.94
C SER A 46 5.77 6.53 -8.39
N ILE A 47 4.95 6.68 -9.44
CA ILE A 47 4.23 5.55 -10.05
C ILE A 47 5.17 4.43 -10.54
N LYS A 48 6.45 4.73 -10.76
CA LYS A 48 7.42 3.77 -11.31
C LYS A 48 8.07 2.87 -10.27
N GLU A 49 7.82 3.08 -8.99
CA GLU A 49 8.50 2.38 -7.92
C GLU A 49 7.55 1.52 -7.07
N VAL A 50 8.15 0.58 -6.36
CA VAL A 50 7.51 -0.15 -5.26
C VAL A 50 8.34 0.14 -4.01
N ASN A 51 7.71 0.67 -2.97
CA ASN A 51 8.34 0.90 -1.69
C ASN A 51 7.72 -0.02 -0.64
N VAL A 52 8.57 -0.68 0.14
CA VAL A 52 8.15 -1.63 1.17
C VAL A 52 8.67 -1.13 2.50
N GLU A 53 7.76 -0.65 3.34
CA GLU A 53 8.11 -0.17 4.68
C GLU A 53 7.92 -1.28 5.69
N SER A 54 9.04 -1.85 6.12
CA SER A 54 9.06 -2.77 7.26
C SER A 54 8.90 -1.99 8.57
N LYS A 55 8.30 -2.62 9.58
CA LYS A 55 8.08 -2.09 10.93
C LYS A 55 7.01 -1.00 11.04
N SER A 56 6.09 -0.91 10.08
CA SER A 56 4.94 -0.01 10.18
C SER A 56 4.09 -0.36 11.42
N PHE A 57 3.86 0.62 12.30
CA PHE A 57 3.04 0.43 13.51
C PHE A 57 1.54 0.41 13.23
N GLN A 58 1.13 0.91 12.07
CA GLN A 58 -0.27 0.93 11.62
C GLN A 58 -0.71 -0.45 11.12
N CYS A 59 0.23 -1.24 10.64
CA CYS A 59 -0.03 -2.57 10.10
C CYS A 59 0.22 -3.65 11.14
N GLN A 60 -0.79 -4.49 11.40
CA GLN A 60 -0.60 -5.70 12.22
C GLN A 60 0.49 -6.62 11.63
N THR A 61 0.61 -6.66 10.30
CA THR A 61 1.67 -7.37 9.57
C THR A 61 3.03 -6.69 9.63
N ARG A 62 3.12 -5.49 10.22
CA ARG A 62 4.30 -4.62 10.26
C ARG A 62 4.79 -4.14 8.89
N LEU A 63 3.98 -4.28 7.84
CA LEU A 63 4.41 -3.96 6.49
C LEU A 63 3.38 -3.06 5.80
N CYS A 64 3.76 -1.82 5.53
CA CYS A 64 3.02 -0.92 4.65
C CYS A 64 3.61 -1.03 3.25
N LEU A 65 2.81 -1.50 2.29
CA LEU A 65 3.22 -1.64 0.90
C LEU A 65 2.76 -0.41 0.13
N VAL A 66 3.69 0.25 -0.55
CA VAL A 66 3.41 1.26 -1.56
C VAL A 66 3.76 0.64 -2.90
N ASN A 67 2.76 0.08 -3.56
CA ASN A 67 2.91 -0.50 -4.87
C ASN A 67 2.63 0.61 -5.89
N HIS A 68 3.51 0.89 -6.86
CA HIS A 68 3.31 1.80 -8.01
C HIS A 68 2.27 2.90 -7.76
N PHE A 69 2.55 3.79 -6.80
CA PHE A 69 1.62 4.82 -6.32
C PHE A 69 2.23 6.19 -6.59
N ARG A 70 1.40 7.20 -6.91
CA ARG A 70 1.87 8.56 -7.16
C ARG A 70 1.37 9.52 -6.07
N GLY A 71 2.26 10.36 -5.58
CA GLY A 71 1.93 11.41 -4.63
C GLY A 71 1.91 10.92 -3.18
N ARG A 72 1.04 11.52 -2.36
CA ARG A 72 0.91 11.23 -0.93
C ARG A 72 -0.47 10.66 -0.64
N VAL A 73 -0.58 9.63 0.21
CA VAL A 73 -1.83 9.09 0.73
C VAL A 73 -2.63 10.21 1.41
N SER A 74 -1.96 11.05 2.19
CA SER A 74 -2.56 12.19 2.90
C SER A 74 -2.95 13.37 2.01
N CYS A 75 -2.52 13.41 0.74
CA CYS A 75 -2.79 14.53 -0.15
C CYS A 75 -3.23 14.08 -1.56
N ALA A 76 -4.49 13.62 -1.66
CA ALA A 76 -4.99 13.00 -2.88
C ALA A 76 -4.95 13.89 -4.13
N LYS A 77 -5.24 15.19 -3.98
CA LYS A 77 -5.28 16.15 -5.08
C LYS A 77 -3.91 16.77 -5.39
N GLY A 78 -2.92 16.55 -4.54
CA GLY A 78 -1.62 17.22 -4.63
C GLY A 78 -1.66 18.70 -4.24
N GLN A 79 -0.52 19.38 -4.41
CA GLN A 79 -0.37 20.82 -4.24
C GLN A 79 0.55 21.40 -5.32
N GLY A 80 0.31 22.66 -5.68
CA GLY A 80 1.07 23.40 -6.66
C GLY A 80 2.43 23.88 -6.14
N ARG A 81 3.17 24.57 -7.00
CA ARG A 81 4.47 25.17 -6.66
C ARG A 81 4.36 26.34 -5.69
N ASP A 82 3.20 26.98 -5.64
CA ASP A 82 2.85 27.97 -4.62
C ASP A 82 2.72 27.36 -3.21
N GLY A 83 2.69 26.02 -3.12
CA GLY A 83 2.47 25.28 -1.89
C GLY A 83 1.00 25.15 -1.52
N LEU A 84 0.08 25.44 -2.43
CA LEU A 84 -1.36 25.36 -2.20
C LEU A 84 -1.99 24.24 -3.03
N GLY A 85 -2.90 23.50 -2.41
CA GLY A 85 -3.79 22.56 -3.08
C GLY A 85 -4.90 23.28 -3.85
N LEU A 86 -5.71 22.49 -4.57
CA LEU A 86 -6.82 23.02 -5.39
C LEU A 86 -7.90 23.76 -4.57
N ASP A 87 -7.98 23.48 -3.27
CA ASP A 87 -8.89 24.13 -2.32
C ASP A 87 -8.26 25.36 -1.64
N GLY A 88 -7.07 25.78 -2.09
CA GLY A 88 -6.30 26.88 -1.49
C GLY A 88 -5.62 26.52 -0.18
N LYS A 89 -5.58 25.23 0.20
CA LYS A 89 -4.92 24.76 1.43
C LYS A 89 -3.69 23.90 1.10
N PRO A 90 -2.57 24.01 1.83
CA PRO A 90 -1.41 23.18 1.59
C PRO A 90 -1.71 21.71 1.92
N CYS A 91 -1.00 20.77 1.28
CA CYS A 91 -0.86 19.45 1.89
C CYS A 91 -0.12 19.60 3.23
N THR A 92 -0.48 18.78 4.21
CA THR A 92 0.19 18.78 5.51
C THR A 92 0.79 17.41 5.85
N VAL A 93 1.66 17.40 6.84
CA VAL A 93 2.10 16.17 7.51
C VAL A 93 0.88 15.54 8.20
N PRO A 94 0.63 14.22 8.01
CA PRO A 94 -0.53 13.53 8.56
C PRO A 94 -0.69 13.79 10.07
N GLY A 95 -1.92 14.14 10.48
CA GLY A 95 -2.25 14.42 11.88
C GLY A 95 -1.75 15.77 12.41
N THR A 96 -1.22 16.65 11.55
CA THR A 96 -0.71 17.97 11.94
C THR A 96 -1.15 19.07 10.97
N GLU A 97 -0.88 20.33 11.34
CA GLU A 97 -1.02 21.49 10.46
C GLU A 97 0.30 21.86 9.73
N THR A 98 1.37 21.09 9.93
CA THR A 98 2.68 21.37 9.33
C THR A 98 2.62 21.20 7.81
N PRO A 99 2.88 22.26 7.01
CA PRO A 99 2.78 22.18 5.56
C PRO A 99 3.94 21.40 4.94
N ILE A 100 3.70 20.81 3.77
CA ILE A 100 4.75 20.19 2.97
C ILE A 100 5.57 21.27 2.27
N VAL A 101 6.87 21.24 2.55
CA VAL A 101 7.85 22.22 2.07
C VAL A 101 8.71 21.67 0.93
N GLY A 102 8.74 20.34 0.76
CA GLY A 102 9.53 19.68 -0.27
C GLY A 102 10.99 19.47 0.11
N ALA A 103 11.71 18.74 -0.74
CA ALA A 103 13.10 18.33 -0.53
C ALA A 103 14.02 19.53 -0.26
N THR A 104 14.76 19.54 0.85
CA THR A 104 15.71 20.60 1.20
C THR A 104 17.09 20.03 1.57
N VAL A 105 18.16 20.57 1.00
CA VAL A 105 19.57 20.38 1.42
C VAL A 105 20.02 21.62 2.19
N ASP A 106 20.51 21.43 3.42
CA ASP A 106 21.01 22.50 4.30
C ASP A 106 20.00 23.63 4.57
N GLY A 107 18.72 23.28 4.74
CA GLY A 107 17.63 24.25 4.92
C GLY A 107 17.34 25.10 3.67
N LYS A 108 17.96 24.74 2.54
CA LYS A 108 17.71 25.31 1.23
C LYS A 108 17.09 24.24 0.32
N PRO A 109 16.36 24.64 -0.71
CA PRO A 109 15.98 23.78 -1.83
C PRO A 109 17.04 22.72 -2.23
N GLU A 110 16.75 21.41 -2.18
CA GLU A 110 17.69 20.29 -2.49
C GLU A 110 18.21 20.27 -3.95
N SER A 111 17.72 21.17 -4.81
CA SER A 111 18.36 21.56 -6.07
C SER A 111 18.50 20.44 -7.13
N ALA A 112 17.43 20.25 -7.90
CA ALA A 112 17.52 20.08 -9.38
C ALA A 112 16.73 21.19 -10.13
N SER A 113 16.30 22.19 -9.38
CA SER A 113 15.51 23.34 -9.81
C SER A 113 16.08 24.57 -9.14
N SER A 114 16.50 25.56 -9.92
CA SER A 114 16.87 26.90 -9.44
C SER A 114 15.70 27.65 -8.79
N ASP A 115 14.49 27.08 -8.84
CA ASP A 115 13.26 27.65 -8.30
C ASP A 115 12.82 26.87 -7.04
N PRO A 116 12.92 27.49 -5.84
CA PRO A 116 12.44 26.95 -4.55
C PRO A 116 10.97 26.53 -4.56
N LYS A 117 10.16 27.08 -5.46
CA LYS A 117 8.73 26.76 -5.58
C LYS A 117 8.49 25.37 -6.16
N LYS A 118 9.41 24.83 -6.97
CA LYS A 118 9.26 23.47 -7.55
C LYS A 118 9.25 22.37 -6.50
N LEU A 119 9.93 22.59 -5.38
CA LEU A 119 10.13 21.57 -4.36
C LEU A 119 8.87 21.36 -3.52
N LYS A 120 8.06 22.41 -3.38
CA LYS A 120 6.76 22.35 -2.70
C LYS A 120 5.73 21.53 -3.48
N CYS A 121 5.97 21.18 -4.74
CA CYS A 121 4.96 20.50 -5.52
C CYS A 121 4.74 19.06 -5.01
N VAL A 122 3.48 18.70 -4.81
CA VAL A 122 3.03 17.32 -4.53
C VAL A 122 2.15 16.90 -5.70
N GLN A 123 2.53 15.85 -6.41
CA GLN A 123 1.71 15.35 -7.52
C GLN A 123 0.41 14.73 -7.00
N SER A 124 -0.66 14.89 -7.77
CA SER A 124 -1.94 14.22 -7.48
C SER A 124 -1.84 12.71 -7.61
N GLN A 125 -2.69 11.99 -6.88
CA GLN A 125 -2.81 10.55 -7.03
C GLN A 125 -3.28 10.16 -8.43
N CYS A 126 -2.95 8.94 -8.84
CA CYS A 126 -3.41 8.35 -10.10
C CYS A 126 -4.79 7.72 -9.88
N SER A 127 -5.76 8.02 -10.75
CA SER A 127 -7.17 7.67 -10.51
C SER A 127 -7.43 6.17 -10.45
N LYS A 128 -6.66 5.36 -11.20
CA LYS A 128 -6.73 3.90 -11.12
C LYS A 128 -5.87 3.29 -10.01
N ARG A 129 -5.05 4.11 -9.33
CA ARG A 129 -4.04 3.71 -8.33
C ARG A 129 -4.17 4.55 -7.05
N VAL A 130 -5.39 4.70 -6.56
CA VAL A 130 -5.68 5.34 -5.26
C VAL A 130 -5.17 4.47 -4.09
N PRO A 131 -5.02 5.02 -2.87
CA PRO A 131 -4.46 4.28 -1.73
C PRO A 131 -5.14 2.94 -1.49
N ASP A 132 -6.47 2.85 -1.57
CA ASP A 132 -7.19 1.58 -1.42
C ASP A 132 -6.70 0.47 -2.38
N LYS A 133 -6.15 0.81 -3.55
CA LYS A 133 -5.66 -0.15 -4.55
C LYS A 133 -4.15 -0.33 -4.55
N ALA A 134 -3.41 0.60 -3.96
CA ALA A 134 -1.96 0.72 -4.16
C ALA A 134 -1.15 0.92 -2.87
N VAL A 135 -1.78 1.37 -1.77
CA VAL A 135 -1.14 1.64 -0.48
C VAL A 135 -1.95 1.06 0.67
N TYR A 136 -1.47 -0.05 1.22
CA TYR A 136 -2.12 -0.74 2.32
C TYR A 136 -1.16 -1.68 3.02
N CYS A 137 -1.57 -2.13 4.20
CA CYS A 137 -0.88 -3.16 4.94
C CYS A 137 -0.86 -4.46 4.13
N SER A 138 0.33 -4.99 3.88
CA SER A 138 0.53 -6.22 3.09
C SER A 138 1.37 -7.21 3.89
N CYS A 139 1.70 -8.35 3.30
CA CYS A 139 2.66 -9.29 3.86
C CYS A 139 3.57 -9.79 2.73
N ARG A 140 4.77 -10.24 3.11
CA ARG A 140 5.65 -10.98 2.22
C ARG A 140 5.13 -12.41 2.06
N CYS A 141 4.97 -12.87 0.82
CA CYS A 141 4.39 -14.17 0.49
C CYS A 141 5.35 -15.08 -0.29
N ALA A 142 6.45 -14.55 -0.82
CA ALA A 142 7.50 -15.34 -1.46
C ALA A 142 8.86 -14.61 -1.45
N ASN A 143 9.94 -15.35 -1.56
CA ASN A 143 11.27 -14.85 -1.91
C ASN A 143 11.32 -14.38 -3.38
N VAL A 144 12.48 -13.88 -3.78
CA VAL A 144 12.76 -13.40 -5.15
C VAL A 144 12.57 -14.48 -6.22
N ASN A 145 12.64 -15.76 -5.85
CA ASN A 145 12.44 -16.89 -6.76
C ASN A 145 10.99 -17.39 -6.78
N GLY A 146 10.06 -16.70 -6.11
CA GLY A 146 8.66 -17.14 -6.02
C GLY A 146 8.43 -18.31 -5.07
N LYS A 147 9.36 -18.57 -4.15
CA LYS A 147 9.31 -19.70 -3.21
C LYS A 147 9.32 -19.24 -1.76
N THR A 148 9.16 -20.18 -0.83
CA THR A 148 9.21 -19.93 0.63
C THR A 148 10.22 -20.85 1.32
N ASP A 149 11.28 -21.24 0.61
CA ASP A 149 12.23 -22.30 0.95
C ASP A 149 13.57 -21.78 1.51
N ASP A 150 13.64 -20.51 1.90
CA ASP A 150 14.85 -19.84 2.40
C ASP A 150 14.85 -19.63 3.93
N GLY A 151 13.85 -20.16 4.64
CA GLY A 151 13.73 -20.07 6.10
C GLY A 151 13.20 -18.72 6.61
N ALA A 152 12.80 -17.80 5.74
CA ALA A 152 12.12 -16.57 6.15
C ALA A 152 10.62 -16.82 6.45
N ASN A 153 10.01 -15.87 7.17
CA ASN A 153 8.58 -15.92 7.46
C ASN A 153 7.78 -15.34 6.30
N TYR A 154 6.89 -16.16 5.74
CA TYR A 154 5.94 -15.77 4.71
C TYR A 154 4.52 -15.95 5.20
N CYS A 155 3.61 -15.11 4.73
CA CYS A 155 2.18 -15.32 4.96
C CYS A 155 1.50 -15.84 3.69
N THR A 156 0.43 -16.61 3.90
CA THR A 156 -0.53 -16.93 2.85
C THR A 156 -1.42 -15.72 2.60
N CYS A 157 -1.53 -15.27 1.36
CA CYS A 157 -2.41 -14.16 1.02
C CYS A 157 -3.88 -14.53 1.32
N PRO A 158 -4.63 -13.65 2.02
CA PRO A 158 -6.03 -13.91 2.32
C PRO A 158 -6.92 -13.77 1.07
N ASP A 159 -8.20 -14.13 1.22
CA ASP A 159 -9.19 -14.00 0.15
C ASP A 159 -9.22 -12.59 -0.45
N GLY A 160 -9.26 -12.52 -1.78
CA GLY A 160 -9.21 -11.25 -2.51
C GLY A 160 -7.80 -10.70 -2.71
N PHE A 161 -6.75 -11.42 -2.29
CA PHE A 161 -5.36 -11.07 -2.53
C PHE A 161 -4.60 -12.16 -3.29
N ALA A 162 -3.61 -11.74 -4.08
CA ALA A 162 -2.71 -12.61 -4.83
C ALA A 162 -1.25 -12.32 -4.45
N CYS A 163 -0.42 -13.37 -4.43
CA CYS A 163 1.02 -13.23 -4.21
C CYS A 163 1.69 -12.83 -5.52
N GLU A 164 2.20 -11.60 -5.59
CA GLU A 164 2.83 -11.06 -6.81
C GLU A 164 4.28 -10.67 -6.55
N GLN A 165 5.17 -11.00 -7.49
CA GLN A 165 6.58 -10.59 -7.44
C GLN A 165 6.70 -9.11 -7.79
N LEU A 166 7.01 -8.28 -6.79
CA LEU A 166 7.02 -6.82 -6.95
C LEU A 166 8.42 -6.22 -6.85
N VAL A 167 9.27 -6.78 -5.98
CA VAL A 167 10.61 -6.21 -5.72
C VAL A 167 11.65 -7.17 -6.26
N SER A 168 12.25 -6.83 -7.40
CA SER A 168 13.36 -7.59 -7.99
C SER A 168 14.69 -7.30 -7.27
N SER A 169 15.67 -8.20 -7.37
CA SER A 169 17.02 -7.98 -6.83
C SER A 169 17.86 -6.97 -7.62
N THR A 170 17.31 -6.36 -8.68
CA THR A 170 18.07 -5.58 -9.67
C THR A 170 18.21 -4.09 -9.30
N GLY A 171 17.73 -3.66 -8.13
CA GLY A 171 17.83 -2.28 -7.64
C GLY A 171 18.65 -2.14 -6.35
N ARG A 172 19.09 -0.92 -6.00
CA ARG A 172 19.81 -0.56 -4.75
C ARG A 172 18.95 -0.70 -3.47
N GLY A 173 17.96 -1.59 -3.48
CA GLY A 173 17.07 -1.88 -2.36
C GLY A 173 17.65 -2.95 -1.44
N ASN A 174 17.25 -2.91 -0.18
CA ASN A 174 17.65 -3.87 0.84
C ASN A 174 17.32 -5.31 0.39
N GLU A 175 18.33 -6.15 0.19
CA GLU A 175 18.21 -7.54 -0.29
C GLU A 175 17.15 -8.36 0.49
N GLY A 176 16.94 -8.04 1.76
CA GLY A 176 15.96 -8.66 2.64
C GLY A 176 14.48 -8.37 2.34
N LEU A 177 14.17 -7.42 1.46
CA LEU A 177 12.78 -7.07 1.06
C LEU A 177 12.49 -7.41 -0.41
N THR A 178 13.39 -8.12 -1.08
CA THR A 178 13.11 -8.65 -2.42
C THR A 178 12.11 -9.81 -2.36
N GLY A 179 11.26 -9.92 -3.38
CA GLY A 179 10.31 -11.02 -3.52
C GLY A 179 8.86 -10.61 -3.71
N GLY A 180 7.99 -11.53 -3.29
CA GLY A 180 6.55 -11.46 -3.49
C GLY A 180 5.80 -10.87 -2.31
N TYR A 181 4.77 -10.09 -2.62
CA TYR A 181 3.88 -9.47 -1.63
C TYR A 181 2.41 -9.69 -1.99
N CYS A 182 1.57 -9.76 -0.97
CA CYS A 182 0.13 -9.88 -1.17
C CYS A 182 -0.46 -8.56 -1.66
N ILE A 183 -1.02 -8.56 -2.86
CA ILE A 183 -1.75 -7.42 -3.40
C ILE A 183 -3.21 -7.77 -3.65
N LYS A 184 -4.11 -6.79 -3.64
CA LYS A 184 -5.50 -6.99 -4.03
C LYS A 184 -5.57 -7.60 -5.43
N THR A 185 -6.37 -8.64 -5.60
CA THR A 185 -6.55 -9.30 -6.90
C THR A 185 -7.08 -8.29 -7.92
N GLY A 186 -6.50 -8.28 -9.11
CA GLY A 186 -6.87 -7.33 -10.17
C GLY A 186 -6.26 -5.93 -10.04
N THR A 187 -5.37 -5.69 -9.06
CA THR A 187 -4.64 -4.41 -8.93
C THR A 187 -3.17 -4.50 -9.29
N LYS A 188 -2.75 -5.58 -9.96
CA LYS A 188 -1.39 -5.73 -10.49
C LYS A 188 -1.09 -4.55 -11.41
N TYR A 189 0.08 -3.95 -11.22
CA TYR A 189 0.52 -2.86 -12.07
C TYR A 189 0.84 -3.38 -13.47
N ASP A 190 0.29 -2.72 -14.49
CA ASP A 190 0.64 -2.93 -15.89
C ASP A 190 1.29 -1.64 -16.40
N ALA A 191 2.56 -1.75 -16.82
CA ALA A 191 3.30 -0.62 -17.37
C ALA A 191 2.78 -0.17 -18.75
N ASN A 192 1.96 -0.99 -19.42
CA ASN A 192 1.37 -0.69 -20.71
C ASN A 192 -0.04 -0.07 -20.60
N ASP A 193 -0.67 -0.10 -19.43
CA ASP A 193 -1.89 0.68 -19.17
C ASP A 193 -1.53 2.13 -18.84
N ASP A 194 -2.52 3.03 -18.91
CA ASP A 194 -2.43 4.35 -18.29
C ASP A 194 -2.92 4.25 -16.83
N PRO A 195 -2.01 4.11 -15.84
CA PRO A 195 -2.38 3.99 -14.43
C PRO A 195 -3.01 5.26 -13.87
N CYS A 196 -2.81 6.40 -14.52
CA CYS A 196 -3.23 7.69 -14.01
C CYS A 196 -4.50 8.18 -14.68
N GLY A 197 -4.79 7.76 -15.92
CA GLY A 197 -5.97 8.15 -16.66
C GLY A 197 -6.15 9.67 -16.65
N ASP A 198 -7.41 10.12 -16.55
CA ASP A 198 -7.71 11.49 -16.17
C ASP A 198 -7.22 11.77 -14.73
N PRO A 199 -6.66 12.97 -14.45
CA PRO A 199 -6.29 13.36 -13.09
C PRO A 199 -7.47 13.21 -12.13
N VAL A 200 -7.19 12.73 -10.92
CA VAL A 200 -8.20 12.68 -9.86
C VAL A 200 -8.75 14.09 -9.63
N ALA A 201 -10.00 14.32 -10.05
CA ALA A 201 -10.77 15.56 -9.82
C ALA A 201 -10.03 16.87 -10.14
N GLY A 202 -9.30 16.94 -11.26
CA GLY A 202 -8.55 18.14 -11.67
C GLY A 202 -7.20 18.32 -10.97
N GLY A 203 -6.69 17.28 -10.31
CA GLY A 203 -5.38 17.24 -9.66
C GLY A 203 -4.22 17.59 -10.60
N LEU A 204 -3.15 18.16 -10.01
CA LEU A 204 -1.94 18.51 -10.74
C LEU A 204 -1.26 17.23 -11.27
N THR A 205 -1.30 17.03 -12.59
CA THR A 205 -0.70 15.86 -13.28
C THR A 205 0.81 15.99 -13.42
N THR A 206 1.27 17.23 -13.56
CA THR A 206 2.67 17.64 -13.57
C THR A 206 2.84 18.79 -12.60
N CYS A 207 4.08 19.08 -12.23
CA CYS A 207 4.43 20.34 -11.56
C CYS A 207 4.77 21.35 -12.67
N PRO A 208 3.79 22.05 -13.29
CA PRO A 208 4.05 22.95 -14.42
C PRO A 208 4.98 24.08 -14.01
N ASP A 209 5.74 24.59 -14.98
CA ASP A 209 6.74 25.64 -14.77
C ASP A 209 6.22 26.94 -14.13
#